data_AF-A0A843RD27-F1
#
_entry.id   AF-A0A843RD27-F1
#
_cell.length_a   1.000
_cell.length_b   1.000
_cell.length_c   1.000
_cell.angle_alpha   90.00
_cell.angle_beta   90.00
_cell.angle_gamma   90.00
#
_symmetry.space_group_name_H-M   'P 1'
#
loop_
_entity.id
_entity.type
_entity.pdbx_description
1 polymer ?
#
loop_
_entity_poly.entity_id
_entity_poly.type
_entity_poly.pdbx_seq_one_letter_code
_entity_poly.pdbx_strand_id
1 'polypeptide(L)' 'MTDFLTAVALVLVIEGLFLAIVPHRLRQILAMLETVPPESLRVGGLVAAALGVFFVWLLRG' A
#
# COMPACT_ATOMS: atom_id res chain seq x y z
N MET A 1 -19.63 2.22 -9.53
CA MET A 1 -19.83 2.52 -8.09
C MET A 1 -19.42 1.34 -7.22
N THR A 2 -19.81 0.11 -7.57
CA THR A 2 -19.34 -1.13 -6.90
C THR A 2 -17.82 -1.28 -6.89
N ASP A 3 -17.16 -0.98 -8.00
CA ASP A 3 -15.72 -1.20 -8.16
C ASP A 3 -14.86 -0.45 -7.14
N PHE A 4 -15.26 0.77 -6.77
CA PHE A 4 -14.58 1.54 -5.73
C PHE A 4 -14.74 0.89 -4.36
N LEU A 5 -15.97 0.49 -4.00
CA LEU A 5 -16.21 -0.24 -2.75
C LEU A 5 -15.45 -1.57 -2.72
N THR A 6 -15.41 -2.31 -3.83
CA THR A 6 -14.63 -3.54 -3.94
C THR A 6 -13.14 -3.30 -3.74
N ALA A 7 -12.58 -2.24 -4.34
CA ALA A 7 -11.18 -1.88 -4.14
C ALA A 7 -10.88 -1.56 -2.66
N VAL A 8 -11.75 -0.79 -1.99
CA VAL A 8 -11.61 -0.48 -0.56
C VAL A 8 -11.71 -1.76 0.28
N ALA A 9 -12.67 -2.64 0.01
CA ALA A 9 -12.82 -3.91 0.72
C ALA A 9 -11.58 -4.80 0.56
N LEU A 10 -11.00 -4.86 -0.64
CA LEU A 10 -9.77 -5.62 -0.89
C LEU A 10 -8.57 -5.04 -0.13
N VAL A 11 -8.43 -3.70 -0.06
CA VAL A 11 -7.38 -3.06 0.74
C VAL A 11 -7.50 -3.46 2.21
N LEU A 12 -8.70 -3.40 2.78
CA LEU A 12 -8.93 -3.79 4.18
C LEU A 12 -8.62 -5.27 4.43
N VAL A 13 -9.01 -6.16 3.52
CA VAL A 13 -8.70 -7.59 3.62
C VAL A 13 -7.19 -7.82 3.58
N ILE A 14 -6.49 -7.18 2.65
CA ILE A 14 -5.04 -7.33 2.51
C ILE A 14 -4.33 -6.78 3.75
N GLU A 15 -4.64 -5.55 4.18
CA GLU A 15 -4.02 -4.96 5.38
C GLU A 15 -4.27 -5.80 6.63
N GLY A 16 -5.52 -6.25 6.84
CA GLY A 16 -5.87 -7.12 7.96
C GLY A 16 -5.13 -8.46 7.95
N LEU A 17 -4.93 -9.04 6.75
CA LEU A 17 -4.18 -10.28 6.60
C LEU A 17 -2.69 -10.11 6.93
N PHE A 18 -2.09 -8.99 6.49
CA PHE A 18 -0.70 -8.67 6.83
C PHE A 18 -0.52 -8.52 8.35
N LEU A 19 -1.46 -7.82 9.01
CA LEU A 19 -1.50 -7.70 10.48
C LEU A 19 -1.65 -9.06 11.18
N ALA A 20 -2.51 -9.93 10.68
CA ALA A 20 -2.80 -11.23 11.29
C ALA A 20 -1.66 -12.25 11.13
N ILE A 21 -1.07 -12.35 9.94
CA ILE A 21 -0.05 -13.37 9.63
C ILE A 21 1.34 -12.91 10.03
N VAL A 22 1.68 -11.63 9.84
CA VAL A 22 3.06 -11.15 9.97
C VAL A 22 3.21 -9.91 10.88
N PRO A 23 2.64 -9.92 12.10
CA PRO A 23 2.64 -8.75 12.98
C PRO A 23 4.06 -8.30 13.37
N HIS A 24 4.98 -9.24 13.55
CA HIS A 24 6.34 -8.92 13.99
C HIS A 24 7.17 -8.24 12.89
N ARG A 25 7.00 -8.65 11.62
CA ARG A 25 7.68 -8.00 10.49
C ARG A 25 7.14 -6.60 10.24
N LEU A 26 5.83 -6.41 10.37
CA LEU A 26 5.20 -5.09 10.28
C LEU A 26 5.84 -4.09 11.24
N ARG A 27 6.02 -4.46 12.51
CA ARG A 27 6.68 -3.61 13.51
C ARG A 27 8.13 -3.28 13.12
N GLN A 28 8.88 -4.24 12.58
CA GLN A 28 10.24 -4.01 12.10
C GLN A 28 10.27 -3.03 10.93
N ILE A 29 9.36 -3.17 9.96
CA ILE A 29 9.25 -2.26 8.82
C ILE A 29 8.91 -0.85 9.29
N LEU A 30 7.96 -0.70 10.21
CA LEU A 30 7.59 0.62 10.76
C LEU A 30 8.78 1.29 11.45
N ALA A 31 9.54 0.56 12.26
CA ALA A 31 10.74 1.08 12.89
C ALA A 31 11.83 1.47 11.87
N MET A 32 11.94 0.74 10.75
CA MET A 32 12.83 1.14 9.65
C MET A 32 12.36 2.43 8.98
N LEU A 33 11.04 2.58 8.74
CA LEU A 33 10.47 3.76 8.11
C LEU A 33 10.67 5.04 8.93
N GLU A 34 10.72 4.94 10.27
CA GLU A 34 11.07 6.08 11.14
C GLU A 34 12.48 6.63 10.90
N THR A 35 13.39 5.81 10.38
CA THR A 35 14.76 6.24 10.05
C THR A 35 14.88 6.89 8.67
N VAL A 36 13.82 6.83 7.86
CA VAL A 36 13.81 7.36 6.49
C VAL A 36 13.34 8.82 6.49
N PRO A 37 14.04 9.75 5.80
CA PRO A 37 13.59 11.13 5.68
C PRO A 37 12.18 11.25 5.08
N PRO A 38 11.35 12.19 5.55
CA PRO A 38 9.98 12.34 5.08
C PRO A 38 9.87 12.65 3.59
N GLU A 39 10.86 13.34 3.01
CA GLU A 39 10.94 13.60 1.57
C GLU A 39 11.07 12.31 0.76
N SER A 40 11.92 11.39 1.21
CA SER A 40 12.10 10.09 0.57
C SER A 40 10.83 9.23 0.67
N LEU A 41 10.14 9.27 1.81
CA LEU A 41 8.85 8.59 1.99
C LEU A 41 7.79 9.15 1.04
N ARG A 42 7.72 10.47 0.86
CA ARG A 42 6.80 11.12 -0.08
C ARG A 42 7.07 10.68 -1.52
N VAL A 43 8.33 10.71 -1.95
CA VAL A 43 8.70 10.31 -3.31
C VAL A 43 8.39 8.83 -3.54
N GLY A 44 8.76 7.95 -2.60
CA GLY A 44 8.44 6.53 -2.69
C GLY A 44 6.94 6.27 -2.78
N GLY A 45 6.14 6.96 -1.97
CA GLY A 45 4.68 6.87 -2.00
C GLY A 45 4.08 7.36 -3.33
N LEU A 46 4.58 8.47 -3.88
CA LEU A 46 4.14 8.99 -5.18
C LEU A 46 4.48 8.02 -6.32
N VAL A 47 5.68 7.42 -6.31
CA VAL A 47 6.08 6.42 -7.30
C VAL A 47 5.18 5.18 -7.21
N ALA A 48 4.92 4.68 -6.00
CA ALA A 48 4.02 3.54 -5.80
C ALA A 48 2.59 3.84 -6.28
N ALA A 49 2.07 5.03 -5.98
CA ALA A 49 0.76 5.46 -6.45
C ALA A 49 0.69 5.57 -7.98
N ALA A 50 1.70 6.17 -8.61
CA ALA A 50 1.78 6.29 -10.07
C ALA A 50 1.83 4.91 -10.75
N LEU A 51 2.61 3.97 -10.21
CA LEU A 51 2.63 2.58 -10.69
C LEU A 51 1.29 1.88 -10.51
N GLY A 52 0.64 2.08 -9.36
CA GLY A 52 -0.70 1.54 -9.11
C GLY A 52 -1.73 2.02 -10.14
N VAL A 53 -1.75 3.32 -10.43
CA VAL A 53 -2.60 3.90 -11.48
C VAL A 53 -2.26 3.33 -12.85
N PHE A 54 -0.97 3.21 -13.18
CA PHE A 54 -0.52 2.63 -14.44
C PHE A 54 -1.00 1.18 -14.61
N PHE A 55 -0.91 0.34 -13.58
CA PHE A 55 -1.42 -1.04 -13.63
C PHE A 55 -2.94 -1.10 -13.75
N VAL A 56 -3.67 -0.26 -13.01
CA VAL A 56 -5.13 -0.18 -13.13
C VAL A 56 -5.52 0.21 -14.56
N TRP A 57 -4.82 1.19 -15.15
CA TRP A 57 -5.04 1.59 -16.54
C TRP A 57 -4.71 0.46 -17.53
N LEU A 58 -3.63 -0.29 -17.34
CA LEU A 58 -3.27 -1.40 -18.23
C LEU A 58 -4.25 -2.58 -18.14
N LEU A 59 -4.76 -2.87 -16.95
CA LEU A 59 -5.66 -4.02 -16.72
C LEU A 59 -7.13 -3.70 -17.05
N ARG A 60 -7.53 -2.43 -17.01
CA ARG A 60 -8.90 -1.98 -17.34
C ARG A 60 -9.00 -1.27 -18.70
N GLY A 61 -7.86 -0.99 -19.34
CA GLY A 61 -7.75 -0.34 -20.64
C GLY A 61 -8.11 -1.25 -21.79
#